data_AF-A0A430LPX2-F1
#
_entry.id   AF-A0A430LPX2-F1
#
_cell.length_a   1.000
_cell.length_b   1.000
_cell.length_c   1.000
_cell.angle_alpha   90.00
_cell.angle_beta   90.00
_cell.angle_gamma   90.00
#
_symmetry.space_group_name_H-M   'P 1'
#
loop_
_entity.id
_entity.type
_entity.pdbx_description
1 polymer ?
#
loop_
_entity_poly.entity_id
_entity_poly.type
_entity_poly.pdbx_seq_one_letter_code
_entity_poly.pdbx_strand_id
1 'polypeptide(L)'
;MDPQATSKQPAGFLNYPKPTQGPESVLQRGKLANPVLRGHLLVIFAFLIEWVRLVRELVWHNARFDSLRNIRQELECYEARYDPTVIPIPCDTLSSEDEFDLGTPSSPTLVPSEPMTEAPYYSISDYRAMYLSGQATPTDVARALLPLIRRDVSPRSKHSTAWIDTKVDLVLKAAEESTIRYRQNRSLGPLDGVPASIKDDFDLDGYDMTMGSNMNYAGRAVKSGSITNWSVRKLQEAGVIILGKLNMHEFGMDTTGNNPNHGTPLNPFNPDYYAGGSSSGAGYAVGAGLIPIALGGDAGGSLRVPAAYCSVFGLKPTHGRLSSYPTPNPAPTCSVQGPMAADMYSLATVYETIAGPHPSSPFPQLCREPSRPSTKLLGVYEPWFSCAAMGVQDLTRSLVDKLCTEYGYTIVPISIPFTEEGQIAHAMTVLTDAASLLPDTKGITAATKILLAVGRTTPATDYLLAQKLRSLLMQHLSHLWQMYTGMLIVTPTTACAGAPIRGGESELKYGVSDGNLTIESMTYVWLANFCGLPSISVPAGFVIPEGQDRAGEEANEKTEGKVPIGLMATGEWCSEKALLDFGVDAEAAGNERRCRPPIWEDMIMQAKNLSQAREKGCHDEK
;
A
#
# COMPACT_ATOMS: atom_id res chain seq x y z
N MET A 1 14.06 8.82 41.81
CA MET A 1 12.99 8.68 40.79
C MET A 1 11.69 8.98 41.49
N ASP A 2 11.04 10.07 41.12
CA ASP A 2 9.80 10.52 41.75
C ASP A 2 8.61 9.80 41.09
N PRO A 3 7.82 9.00 41.82
CA PRO A 3 6.74 8.17 41.25
C PRO A 3 5.46 8.96 40.91
N GLN A 4 5.49 10.29 40.89
CA GLN A 4 4.32 11.15 40.61
C GLN A 4 4.48 12.16 39.45
N ALA A 5 5.43 11.95 38.53
CA ALA A 5 5.35 12.63 37.24
C ALA A 5 4.22 12.00 36.41
N THR A 6 2.99 12.48 36.58
CA THR A 6 1.87 12.13 35.70
C THR A 6 2.27 12.51 34.27
N SER A 7 2.55 11.50 33.44
CA SER A 7 2.77 11.69 32.01
C SER A 7 1.50 12.33 31.45
N LYS A 8 1.51 13.64 31.20
CA LYS A 8 0.39 14.29 30.52
C LYS A 8 0.24 13.58 29.17
N GLN A 9 -0.94 13.03 28.90
CA GLN A 9 -1.31 12.63 27.55
C GLN A 9 -1.03 13.82 26.63
N PRO A 10 -0.45 13.64 25.43
CA PRO A 10 -0.37 14.72 24.47
C PRO A 10 -1.79 15.25 24.27
N ALA A 11 -1.98 16.54 24.57
CA ALA A 11 -3.26 17.19 24.38
C ALA A 11 -3.65 17.09 22.90
N GLY A 12 -4.90 16.74 22.60
CA GLY A 12 -5.42 16.74 21.23
C GLY A 12 -5.60 15.39 20.55
N PHE A 13 -5.61 14.26 21.27
CA PHE A 13 -5.97 12.95 20.70
C PHE A 13 -6.90 12.13 21.60
N LEU A 14 -7.83 11.40 20.97
CA LEU A 14 -8.62 10.33 21.57
C LEU A 14 -7.88 9.00 21.36
N ASN A 15 -7.89 8.14 22.38
CA ASN A 15 -7.27 6.80 22.41
C ASN A 15 -5.73 6.77 22.27
N TYR A 16 -5.06 7.92 22.36
CA TYR A 16 -3.61 7.99 22.32
C TYR A 16 -2.97 7.11 23.42
N PRO A 17 -2.01 6.23 23.09
CA PRO A 17 -1.42 5.32 24.07
C PRO A 17 -0.63 6.08 25.15
N LYS A 18 -0.79 5.68 26.40
CA LYS A 18 0.00 6.24 27.51
C LYS A 18 1.50 6.03 27.20
N PRO A 19 2.33 7.10 27.16
CA PRO A 19 3.77 6.96 26.95
C PRO A 19 4.40 6.12 28.06
N THR A 20 4.84 4.91 27.74
CA THR A 20 5.49 4.01 28.70
C THR A 20 6.54 3.18 27.97
N GLN A 21 7.79 3.28 28.42
CA GLN A 21 8.88 2.49 27.86
C GLN A 21 8.59 0.99 28.09
N GLY A 22 8.45 0.24 26.99
CA GLY A 22 8.45 -1.23 27.03
C GLY A 22 9.78 -1.82 27.55
N PRO A 23 9.79 -3.10 27.94
CA PRO A 23 10.99 -3.76 28.47
C PRO A 23 12.10 -3.84 27.42
N GLU A 24 13.34 -3.96 27.86
CA GLU A 24 14.43 -4.28 26.94
C GLU A 24 14.26 -5.70 26.40
N SER A 25 14.45 -5.88 25.10
CA SER A 25 14.44 -7.19 24.48
C SER A 25 15.58 -7.31 23.47
N VAL A 26 16.22 -8.48 23.45
CA VAL A 26 17.20 -8.80 22.41
C VAL A 26 16.43 -9.32 21.19
N LEU A 27 16.72 -8.77 20.02
CA LEU A 27 16.22 -9.33 18.76
C LEU A 27 16.73 -10.77 18.62
N GLN A 28 15.83 -11.73 18.75
CA GLN A 28 16.09 -13.13 18.45
C GLN A 28 15.41 -13.43 17.12
N ARG A 29 16.15 -13.97 16.13
CA ARG A 29 15.55 -14.53 14.93
C ARG A 29 15.51 -16.04 15.06
N GLY A 30 14.34 -16.59 15.29
CA GLY A 30 14.14 -18.03 15.22
C GLY A 30 14.01 -18.48 13.77
N LYS A 31 14.48 -19.71 13.51
CA LYS A 31 14.34 -20.32 12.18
C LYS A 31 12.91 -20.77 11.98
N LEU A 32 12.25 -20.24 10.96
CA LEU A 32 10.98 -20.79 10.49
C LEU A 32 11.26 -22.07 9.68
N ALA A 33 10.49 -23.12 9.95
CA ALA A 33 10.61 -24.42 9.29
C ALA A 33 9.36 -24.74 8.46
N ASN A 34 8.81 -23.73 7.77
CA ASN A 34 7.62 -23.91 6.95
C ASN A 34 7.99 -24.62 5.64
N PRO A 35 7.27 -25.70 5.25
CA PRO A 35 7.49 -26.33 3.96
C PRO A 35 7.03 -25.40 2.85
N VAL A 36 7.82 -25.30 1.77
CA VAL A 36 7.40 -24.57 0.59
C VAL A 36 6.60 -25.49 -0.34
N LEU A 37 5.36 -25.12 -0.63
CA LEU A 37 4.43 -25.96 -1.37
C LEU A 37 4.06 -25.32 -2.71
N ARG A 38 4.16 -26.11 -3.79
CA ARG A 38 3.89 -25.69 -5.17
C ARG A 38 3.14 -26.78 -5.93
N GLY A 39 2.48 -26.38 -7.02
CA GLY A 39 1.85 -27.32 -7.97
C GLY A 39 0.84 -28.26 -7.31
N HIS A 40 0.84 -29.53 -7.72
CA HIS A 40 -0.12 -30.52 -7.18
C HIS A 40 0.05 -30.80 -5.68
N LEU A 41 1.27 -30.72 -5.15
CA LEU A 41 1.52 -30.92 -3.72
C LEU A 41 0.82 -29.85 -2.87
N LEU A 42 0.79 -28.60 -3.35
CA LEU A 42 0.05 -27.51 -2.70
C LEU A 42 -1.45 -27.84 -2.60
N VAL A 43 -2.06 -28.32 -3.69
CA VAL A 43 -3.49 -28.64 -3.73
C VAL A 43 -3.83 -29.81 -2.78
N ILE A 44 -3.01 -30.87 -2.79
CA ILE A 44 -3.20 -32.02 -1.89
C ILE A 44 -3.05 -31.59 -0.43
N PHE A 45 -2.03 -30.78 -0.12
CA PHE A 45 -1.80 -30.31 1.23
C PHE A 45 -2.92 -29.38 1.73
N ALA A 46 -3.42 -28.48 0.86
CA ALA A 46 -4.55 -27.62 1.18
C ALA A 46 -5.81 -28.43 1.52
N PHE A 47 -6.05 -29.56 0.86
CA PHE A 47 -7.12 -30.47 1.25
C PHE A 47 -6.86 -31.10 2.62
N LEU A 48 -5.65 -31.62 2.86
CA LEU A 48 -5.31 -32.27 4.14
C LEU A 48 -5.43 -31.32 5.34
N ILE A 49 -4.95 -30.08 5.21
CA ILE A 49 -4.99 -29.09 6.29
C ILE A 49 -6.43 -28.64 6.62
N GLU A 50 -7.38 -28.69 5.67
CA GLU A 50 -8.79 -28.39 5.95
C GLU A 50 -9.47 -29.47 6.80
N TRP A 51 -9.11 -30.75 6.63
CA TRP A 51 -9.80 -31.87 7.28
C TRP A 51 -9.05 -32.46 8.48
N VAL A 52 -7.73 -32.32 8.54
CA VAL A 52 -6.90 -32.95 9.59
C VAL A 52 -6.42 -31.90 10.59
N ARG A 53 -7.05 -31.90 11.78
CA ARG A 53 -6.71 -30.97 12.87
C ARG A 53 -5.23 -30.99 13.26
N LEU A 54 -4.63 -32.18 13.38
CA LEU A 54 -3.22 -32.33 13.76
C LEU A 54 -2.28 -31.64 12.77
N VAL A 55 -2.60 -31.67 11.46
CA VAL A 55 -1.79 -31.00 10.43
C VAL A 55 -1.87 -29.48 10.62
N ARG A 56 -3.06 -28.94 10.91
CA ARG A 56 -3.21 -27.50 11.21
C ARG A 56 -2.39 -27.07 12.41
N GLU A 57 -2.48 -27.81 13.51
CA GLU A 57 -1.77 -27.50 14.75
C GLU A 57 -0.26 -27.55 14.54
N LEU A 58 0.24 -28.52 13.75
CA LEU A 58 1.66 -28.60 13.38
C LEU A 58 2.11 -27.39 12.56
N VAL A 59 1.34 -26.97 11.55
CA VAL A 59 1.68 -25.80 10.73
C VAL A 59 1.64 -24.52 11.56
N TRP A 60 0.63 -24.37 12.41
CA TRP A 60 0.50 -23.23 13.33
C TRP A 60 1.70 -23.13 14.28
N HIS A 61 2.18 -24.27 14.81
CA HIS A 61 3.38 -24.34 15.65
C HIS A 61 4.67 -24.08 14.85
N ASN A 62 4.80 -24.60 13.62
CA ASN A 62 5.95 -24.35 12.75
C ASN A 62 6.06 -22.87 12.34
N ALA A 63 4.93 -22.19 12.20
CA ALA A 63 4.85 -20.75 12.02
C ALA A 63 5.15 -19.96 13.32
N ARG A 64 5.41 -20.66 14.43
CA ARG A 64 5.74 -20.14 15.77
C ARG A 64 4.64 -19.27 16.37
N PHE A 65 3.37 -19.54 16.06
CA PHE A 65 2.26 -18.74 16.58
C PHE A 65 2.07 -18.90 18.11
N ASP A 66 2.70 -19.89 18.74
CA ASP A 66 2.81 -20.00 20.20
C ASP A 66 3.98 -19.22 20.82
N SER A 67 4.82 -18.53 20.03
CA SER A 67 5.98 -17.80 20.54
C SER A 67 5.61 -16.74 21.59
N LEU A 68 4.41 -16.17 21.50
CA LEU A 68 3.89 -15.19 22.46
C LEU A 68 3.78 -15.75 23.89
N ARG A 69 3.72 -17.08 24.04
CA ARG A 69 3.71 -17.73 25.36
C ARG A 69 5.04 -17.57 26.09
N ASN A 70 6.15 -17.42 25.36
CA ASN A 70 7.49 -17.23 25.93
C ASN A 70 7.65 -15.86 26.60
N ILE A 71 6.93 -14.85 26.11
CA ILE A 71 6.94 -13.49 26.64
C ILE A 71 5.71 -13.18 27.51
N ARG A 72 4.96 -14.21 27.94
CA ARG A 72 3.70 -14.03 28.68
C ARG A 72 3.87 -13.16 29.92
N GLN A 73 4.93 -13.38 30.69
CA GLN A 73 5.19 -12.65 31.94
C GLN A 73 5.33 -11.14 31.68
N GLU A 74 5.97 -10.76 30.57
CA GLU A 74 6.11 -9.36 30.14
C GLU A 74 4.76 -8.73 29.72
N LEU A 75 3.80 -9.56 29.30
CA LEU A 75 2.48 -9.13 28.83
C LEU A 75 1.41 -9.12 29.93
N GLU A 76 1.68 -9.68 31.10
CA GLU A 76 0.69 -9.82 32.19
C GLU A 76 0.13 -8.47 32.63
N CYS A 77 0.99 -7.45 32.72
CA CYS A 77 0.66 -6.09 33.14
C CYS A 77 -0.04 -5.23 32.08
N TYR A 78 -0.21 -5.74 30.86
CA TYR A 78 -0.83 -5.01 29.77
C TYR A 78 -2.27 -5.50 29.53
N GLU A 79 -3.16 -4.55 29.32
CA GLU A 79 -4.52 -4.81 28.85
C GLU A 79 -4.55 -5.02 27.34
N ALA A 80 -5.42 -5.92 26.88
CA ALA A 80 -5.59 -6.23 25.46
C ALA A 80 -6.17 -5.02 24.71
N ARG A 81 -5.50 -4.59 23.63
CA ARG A 81 -5.97 -3.51 22.75
C ARG A 81 -6.32 -4.06 21.36
N TYR A 82 -7.60 -4.08 21.02
CA TYR A 82 -8.10 -4.63 19.75
C TYR A 82 -8.19 -3.61 18.61
N ASP A 83 -8.44 -2.35 18.93
CA ASP A 83 -8.53 -1.27 17.96
C ASP A 83 -7.30 -0.36 18.10
N PRO A 84 -6.45 -0.24 17.07
CA PRO A 84 -5.27 0.63 17.12
C PRO A 84 -5.57 2.09 16.76
N THR A 85 -6.83 2.45 16.50
CA THR A 85 -7.22 3.78 16.03
C THR A 85 -6.91 4.86 17.09
N VAL A 86 -6.13 5.85 16.69
CA VAL A 86 -5.86 7.08 17.43
C VAL A 86 -6.40 8.25 16.61
N ILE A 87 -7.28 9.04 17.22
CA ILE A 87 -8.08 10.05 16.51
C ILE A 87 -7.66 11.43 17.02
N PRO A 88 -7.35 12.41 16.16
CA PRO A 88 -7.06 13.76 16.62
C PRO A 88 -8.36 14.42 17.09
N ILE A 89 -8.32 15.04 18.26
CA ILE A 89 -9.40 15.88 18.78
C ILE A 89 -9.25 17.24 18.10
N PRO A 90 -10.27 17.76 17.40
CA PRO A 90 -10.23 19.11 16.85
C PRO A 90 -9.86 20.10 17.94
N CYS A 91 -8.86 20.95 17.70
CA CYS A 91 -8.63 22.08 18.58
C CYS A 91 -9.81 23.05 18.34
N ASP A 92 -10.61 23.35 19.36
CA ASP A 92 -11.67 24.36 19.28
C ASP A 92 -11.05 25.73 18.94
N THR A 93 -10.85 26.02 17.66
CA THR A 93 -10.64 27.39 17.20
C THR A 93 -12.01 28.02 17.00
N LEU A 94 -12.46 28.65 18.08
CA LEU A 94 -13.24 29.90 18.14
C LEU A 94 -14.45 30.01 17.20
N SER A 95 -15.60 30.13 17.84
CA SER A 95 -16.80 30.80 17.33
C SER A 95 -16.50 31.94 16.36
N SER A 96 -16.88 31.76 15.10
CA SER A 96 -17.47 32.84 14.31
C SER A 96 -18.39 32.21 13.28
N GLU A 97 -19.67 32.53 13.42
CA GLU A 97 -20.65 32.48 12.35
C GLU A 97 -20.07 33.19 11.13
N ASP A 98 -19.77 32.45 10.07
CA ASP A 98 -19.68 33.02 8.72
C ASP A 98 -20.14 31.95 7.73
N GLU A 99 -21.05 32.38 6.87
CA GLU A 99 -21.85 31.58 5.94
C GLU A 99 -21.00 30.65 5.05
N PHE A 100 -21.50 29.43 4.86
CA PHE A 100 -20.98 28.48 3.87
C PHE A 100 -21.17 29.04 2.45
N ASP A 101 -20.14 29.68 1.90
CA ASP A 101 -19.98 29.80 0.46
C ASP A 101 -19.41 28.47 -0.08
N LEU A 102 -20.18 27.81 -0.96
CA LEU A 102 -19.73 26.66 -1.75
C LEU A 102 -18.80 27.16 -2.87
N GLY A 103 -17.68 27.75 -2.47
CA GLY A 103 -16.62 28.22 -3.34
C GLY A 103 -15.75 27.06 -3.84
N THR A 104 -15.37 27.13 -5.12
CA THR A 104 -14.46 26.24 -5.86
C THR A 104 -13.29 25.68 -5.03
N PRO A 105 -12.92 24.39 -5.18
CA PRO A 105 -11.75 23.83 -4.51
C PRO A 105 -10.49 24.59 -4.93
N SER A 106 -9.94 25.35 -3.99
CA SER A 106 -8.61 25.96 -4.11
C SER A 106 -7.54 24.87 -4.12
N SER A 107 -6.47 25.11 -4.87
CA SER A 107 -5.36 24.19 -5.10
C SER A 107 -4.83 23.52 -3.82
N PRO A 108 -4.40 22.25 -3.92
CA PRO A 108 -3.84 21.50 -2.80
C PRO A 108 -2.65 22.26 -2.19
N THR A 109 -2.60 22.33 -0.86
CA THR A 109 -1.71 23.25 -0.10
C THR A 109 -0.53 22.51 0.55
N LEU A 110 -0.50 21.16 0.53
CA LEU A 110 0.70 20.37 0.85
C LEU A 110 1.56 20.09 -0.38
N VAL A 111 1.20 20.70 -1.50
CA VAL A 111 1.76 20.41 -2.81
C VAL A 111 2.92 21.34 -3.12
N PRO A 112 4.09 20.82 -3.52
CA PRO A 112 5.17 21.64 -4.08
C PRO A 112 4.64 22.45 -5.27
N SER A 113 4.96 23.73 -5.32
CA SER A 113 4.40 24.66 -6.30
C SER A 113 4.96 24.54 -7.72
N GLU A 114 5.93 23.65 -7.98
CA GLU A 114 6.48 23.41 -9.31
C GLU A 114 6.82 21.92 -9.53
N PRO A 115 6.65 21.38 -10.76
CA PRO A 115 7.11 20.04 -11.08
C PRO A 115 8.63 19.97 -10.90
N MET A 116 9.10 19.03 -10.07
CA MET A 116 10.51 18.69 -10.03
C MET A 116 10.88 18.08 -11.40
N THR A 117 11.96 18.61 -11.98
CA THR A 117 12.64 18.24 -13.25
C THR A 117 12.38 16.84 -13.82
N GLU A 118 12.27 16.73 -15.17
CA GLU A 118 12.27 15.50 -16.00
C GLU A 118 12.04 14.18 -15.22
N ALA A 119 10.89 14.05 -14.56
CA ALA A 119 10.58 12.86 -13.81
C ALA A 119 10.54 11.65 -14.78
N PRO A 120 11.13 10.50 -14.43
CA PRO A 120 11.12 9.34 -15.32
C PRO A 120 9.71 8.79 -15.55
N TYR A 121 8.71 9.19 -14.77
CA TYR A 121 7.32 8.78 -14.88
C TYR A 121 6.42 9.98 -15.12
N TYR A 122 5.26 9.77 -15.76
CA TYR A 122 4.28 10.83 -15.93
C TYR A 122 3.49 11.09 -14.65
N SER A 123 3.50 12.35 -14.23
CA SER A 123 2.74 12.89 -13.12
C SER A 123 1.29 13.15 -13.51
N ILE A 124 0.39 13.30 -12.54
CA ILE A 124 -0.94 13.89 -12.79
C ILE A 124 -0.83 15.30 -13.40
N SER A 125 0.24 16.03 -13.08
CA SER A 125 0.49 17.39 -13.61
C SER A 125 0.78 17.38 -15.11
N ASP A 126 1.46 16.34 -15.62
CA ASP A 126 1.73 16.16 -17.05
C ASP A 126 0.45 15.90 -17.85
N TYR A 127 -0.42 15.03 -17.34
CA TYR A 127 -1.74 14.78 -17.94
C TYR A 127 -2.56 16.06 -17.99
N ARG A 128 -2.60 16.81 -16.88
CA ARG A 128 -3.32 18.08 -16.82
C ARG A 128 -2.75 19.12 -17.79
N ALA A 129 -1.43 19.26 -17.87
CA ALA A 129 -0.79 20.18 -18.80
C ALA A 129 -1.10 19.82 -20.26
N MET A 130 -1.11 18.53 -20.58
CA MET A 130 -1.50 18.03 -21.91
C MET A 130 -2.97 18.37 -22.23
N TYR A 131 -3.89 18.22 -21.28
CA TYR A 131 -5.31 18.54 -21.48
C TYR A 131 -5.56 20.04 -21.61
N LEU A 132 -4.92 20.87 -20.77
CA LEU A 132 -5.04 22.33 -20.82
C LEU A 132 -4.47 22.93 -22.10
N SER A 133 -3.38 22.36 -22.63
CA SER A 133 -2.78 22.79 -23.90
C SER A 133 -3.54 22.30 -25.13
N GLY A 134 -4.51 21.40 -24.97
CA GLY A 134 -5.28 20.81 -26.07
C GLY A 134 -4.50 19.80 -26.92
N GLN A 135 -3.28 19.41 -26.52
CA GLN A 135 -2.46 18.45 -27.27
C GLN A 135 -3.11 17.05 -27.36
N ALA A 136 -3.87 16.67 -26.34
CA ALA A 136 -4.75 15.51 -26.34
C ALA A 136 -5.89 15.75 -25.34
N THR A 137 -6.94 14.93 -25.40
CA THR A 137 -8.07 15.00 -24.46
C THR A 137 -8.10 13.80 -23.52
N PRO A 138 -8.81 13.88 -22.37
CA PRO A 138 -9.06 12.71 -21.53
C PRO A 138 -9.68 11.53 -22.29
N THR A 139 -10.53 11.78 -23.29
CA THR A 139 -11.07 10.74 -24.17
C THR A 139 -9.99 10.09 -25.04
N ASP A 140 -8.99 10.84 -25.52
CA ASP A 140 -7.88 10.28 -26.29
C ASP A 140 -7.02 9.35 -25.42
N VAL A 141 -6.76 9.74 -24.17
CA VAL A 141 -6.07 8.90 -23.18
C VAL A 141 -6.85 7.62 -22.88
N ALA A 142 -8.16 7.72 -22.61
CA ALA A 142 -8.99 6.54 -22.38
C ALA A 142 -9.00 5.57 -23.58
N ARG A 143 -9.07 6.10 -24.81
CA ARG A 143 -9.02 5.29 -26.04
C ARG A 143 -7.65 4.65 -26.28
N ALA A 144 -6.56 5.29 -25.89
CA ALA A 144 -5.22 4.69 -25.93
C ALA A 144 -5.11 3.51 -24.94
N LEU A 145 -5.68 3.65 -23.74
CA LEU A 145 -5.55 2.66 -22.66
C LEU A 145 -6.41 1.42 -22.86
N LEU A 146 -7.64 1.58 -23.33
CA LEU A 146 -8.62 0.48 -23.39
C LEU A 146 -8.11 -0.76 -24.16
N PRO A 147 -7.44 -0.65 -25.33
CA PRO A 147 -6.85 -1.80 -26.02
C PRO A 147 -5.77 -2.53 -25.21
N LEU A 148 -5.06 -1.83 -24.32
CA LEU A 148 -3.98 -2.39 -23.51
C LEU A 148 -4.52 -3.15 -22.29
N ILE A 149 -5.59 -2.68 -21.67
CA ILE A 149 -6.04 -3.20 -20.35
C ILE A 149 -7.16 -4.23 -20.43
N ARG A 150 -7.91 -4.27 -21.54
CA ARG A 150 -9.09 -5.11 -21.68
C ARG A 150 -8.78 -6.60 -21.79
N ARG A 151 -9.64 -7.43 -21.19
CA ARG A 151 -9.59 -8.90 -21.25
C ARG A 151 -10.54 -9.51 -22.28
N ASP A 152 -11.50 -8.75 -22.76
CA ASP A 152 -12.53 -9.16 -23.72
C ASP A 152 -12.13 -8.91 -25.19
N VAL A 153 -10.87 -8.54 -25.43
CA VAL A 153 -10.28 -8.37 -26.77
C VAL A 153 -9.34 -9.53 -27.12
N SER A 154 -9.19 -9.82 -28.42
CA SER A 154 -8.29 -10.85 -28.94
C SER A 154 -7.43 -10.31 -30.10
N PRO A 155 -6.09 -10.40 -30.05
CA PRO A 155 -5.29 -10.94 -28.94
C PRO A 155 -5.30 -10.01 -27.72
N ARG A 156 -5.13 -10.58 -26.52
CA ARG A 156 -4.97 -9.80 -25.28
C ARG A 156 -3.58 -9.19 -25.21
N SER A 157 -3.48 -7.94 -24.75
CA SER A 157 -2.18 -7.34 -24.40
C SER A 157 -1.62 -7.99 -23.13
N LYS A 158 -0.29 -7.95 -22.95
CA LYS A 158 0.39 -8.40 -21.73
C LYS A 158 -0.07 -7.67 -20.46
N HIS A 159 -0.55 -6.43 -20.59
CA HIS A 159 -1.00 -5.59 -19.48
C HIS A 159 -2.40 -5.95 -18.97
N SER A 160 -3.21 -6.64 -19.78
CA SER A 160 -4.59 -6.98 -19.40
C SER A 160 -4.68 -7.87 -18.15
N THR A 161 -3.61 -8.59 -17.80
CA THR A 161 -3.53 -9.39 -16.57
C THR A 161 -3.59 -8.53 -15.29
N ALA A 162 -3.23 -7.25 -15.35
CA ALA A 162 -3.26 -6.35 -14.18
C ALA A 162 -4.66 -5.80 -13.83
N TRP A 163 -5.64 -5.92 -14.73
CA TRP A 163 -7.05 -5.60 -14.46
C TRP A 163 -7.85 -6.89 -14.36
N ILE A 164 -8.88 -6.95 -13.51
CA ILE A 164 -9.86 -8.05 -13.45
C ILE A 164 -11.10 -7.70 -14.28
N ASP A 165 -11.59 -6.46 -14.12
CA ASP A 165 -12.83 -5.99 -14.75
C ASP A 165 -12.65 -4.55 -15.28
N THR A 166 -13.18 -4.29 -16.48
CA THR A 166 -13.15 -3.00 -17.18
C THR A 166 -14.48 -2.80 -17.90
N LYS A 167 -15.17 -1.67 -17.66
CA LYS A 167 -16.44 -1.34 -18.33
C LYS A 167 -16.23 -0.21 -19.33
N VAL A 168 -16.04 -0.56 -20.60
CA VAL A 168 -15.74 0.38 -21.70
C VAL A 168 -16.66 1.60 -21.70
N ASP A 169 -17.96 1.37 -21.60
CA ASP A 169 -18.96 2.44 -21.67
C ASP A 169 -18.85 3.41 -20.49
N LEU A 170 -18.59 2.90 -19.28
CA LEU A 170 -18.40 3.75 -18.09
C LEU A 170 -17.12 4.58 -18.20
N VAL A 171 -16.03 3.96 -18.68
CA VAL A 171 -14.74 4.61 -18.88
C VAL A 171 -14.84 5.73 -19.93
N LEU A 172 -15.40 5.43 -21.11
CA LEU A 172 -15.53 6.41 -22.18
C LEU A 172 -16.48 7.54 -21.81
N LYS A 173 -17.59 7.24 -21.13
CA LYS A 173 -18.52 8.26 -20.64
C LYS A 173 -17.83 9.25 -19.70
N ALA A 174 -17.12 8.76 -18.68
CA ALA A 174 -16.39 9.63 -17.74
C ALA A 174 -15.32 10.46 -18.46
N ALA A 175 -14.63 9.87 -19.43
CA ALA A 175 -13.62 10.56 -20.22
C ALA A 175 -14.20 11.65 -21.14
N GLU A 176 -15.36 11.41 -21.74
CA GLU A 176 -16.08 12.38 -22.56
C GLU A 176 -16.62 13.54 -21.71
N GLU A 177 -17.17 13.26 -20.53
CA GLU A 177 -17.60 14.29 -19.58
C GLU A 177 -16.43 15.19 -19.14
N SER A 178 -15.27 14.61 -18.83
CA SER A 178 -14.05 15.37 -18.53
C SER A 178 -13.57 16.18 -19.73
N THR A 179 -13.56 15.58 -20.93
CA THR A 179 -13.20 16.29 -22.17
C THR A 179 -14.10 17.50 -22.44
N ILE A 180 -15.40 17.39 -22.19
CA ILE A 180 -16.34 18.50 -22.30
C ILE A 180 -16.00 19.61 -21.29
N ARG A 181 -15.68 19.25 -20.03
CA ARG A 181 -15.26 20.21 -19.00
C ARG A 181 -14.01 20.98 -19.41
N TYR A 182 -12.98 20.29 -19.92
CA TYR A 182 -11.77 20.96 -20.42
C TYR A 182 -12.06 21.90 -21.60
N ARG A 183 -12.85 21.46 -22.59
CA ARG A 183 -13.23 22.31 -23.74
C ARG A 183 -14.02 23.57 -23.34
N GLN A 184 -14.73 23.50 -22.23
CA GLN A 184 -15.54 24.60 -21.71
C GLN A 184 -14.81 25.42 -20.64
N ASN A 185 -13.52 25.16 -20.38
CA ASN A 185 -12.74 25.79 -19.31
C ASN A 185 -13.38 25.63 -17.91
N ARG A 186 -14.00 24.48 -17.65
CA ARG A 186 -14.68 24.12 -16.38
C ARG A 186 -14.09 22.85 -15.76
N SER A 187 -12.77 22.69 -15.82
CA SER A 187 -12.06 21.58 -15.15
C SER A 187 -12.33 21.58 -13.65
N LEU A 188 -12.52 20.40 -13.05
CA LEU A 188 -12.80 20.22 -11.62
C LEU A 188 -11.58 20.37 -10.71
N GLY A 189 -10.37 20.46 -11.28
CA GLY A 189 -9.14 20.64 -10.53
C GLY A 189 -7.99 19.77 -11.04
N PRO A 190 -6.95 19.55 -10.22
CA PRO A 190 -5.74 18.82 -10.61
C PRO A 190 -5.96 17.37 -11.09
N LEU A 191 -7.02 16.72 -10.61
CA LEU A 191 -7.34 15.32 -10.89
C LEU A 191 -8.35 15.10 -12.02
N ASP A 192 -8.95 16.17 -12.57
CA ASP A 192 -9.98 16.02 -13.60
C ASP A 192 -9.39 15.38 -14.87
N GLY A 193 -9.95 14.26 -15.29
CA GLY A 193 -9.52 13.51 -16.48
C GLY A 193 -8.27 12.65 -16.28
N VAL A 194 -7.71 12.59 -15.06
CA VAL A 194 -6.57 11.72 -14.77
C VAL A 194 -7.04 10.25 -14.79
N PRO A 195 -6.34 9.35 -15.50
CA PRO A 195 -6.66 7.93 -15.49
C PRO A 195 -6.22 7.28 -14.17
N ALA A 196 -7.09 6.48 -13.57
CA ALA A 196 -6.80 5.73 -12.35
C ALA A 196 -7.44 4.34 -12.41
N SER A 197 -7.06 3.46 -11.49
CA SER A 197 -7.77 2.19 -11.29
C SER A 197 -7.73 1.79 -9.82
N ILE A 198 -8.70 0.96 -9.43
CA ILE A 198 -8.99 0.67 -8.02
C ILE A 198 -8.79 -0.81 -7.80
N LYS A 199 -8.07 -1.21 -6.74
CA LYS A 199 -7.95 -2.62 -6.35
C LYS A 199 -9.32 -3.29 -6.20
N ASP A 200 -9.37 -4.59 -6.48
CA ASP A 200 -10.61 -5.37 -6.50
C ASP A 200 -11.23 -5.69 -5.12
N ASP A 201 -10.72 -5.09 -4.04
CA ASP A 201 -11.30 -5.12 -2.69
C ASP A 201 -12.04 -3.81 -2.32
N PHE A 202 -12.43 -3.02 -3.33
CA PHE A 202 -13.28 -1.84 -3.20
C PHE A 202 -14.60 -2.07 -3.93
N ASP A 203 -15.72 -1.74 -3.28
CA ASP A 203 -17.01 -1.66 -3.98
C ASP A 203 -17.02 -0.45 -4.92
N LEU A 204 -17.61 -0.64 -6.11
CA LEU A 204 -17.76 0.38 -7.14
C LEU A 204 -19.01 0.09 -7.97
N ASP A 205 -19.87 1.09 -8.13
CA ASP A 205 -21.11 0.92 -8.90
C ASP A 205 -20.81 0.49 -10.35
N GLY A 206 -21.51 -0.56 -10.80
CA GLY A 206 -21.37 -1.11 -12.16
C GLY A 206 -20.22 -2.10 -12.36
N TYR A 207 -19.44 -2.39 -11.30
CA TYR A 207 -18.33 -3.33 -11.34
C TYR A 207 -18.54 -4.48 -10.36
N ASP A 208 -17.96 -5.64 -10.69
CA ASP A 208 -17.85 -6.72 -9.71
C ASP A 208 -16.74 -6.42 -8.69
N MET A 209 -16.82 -7.05 -7.53
CA MET A 209 -15.77 -7.04 -6.51
C MET A 209 -15.47 -8.48 -6.15
N THR A 210 -14.41 -9.05 -6.71
CA THR A 210 -14.10 -10.48 -6.51
C THR A 210 -13.10 -10.74 -5.40
N MET A 211 -12.45 -9.68 -4.89
CA MET A 211 -11.32 -9.77 -3.96
C MET A 211 -10.22 -10.70 -4.50
N GLY A 212 -10.03 -10.73 -5.83
CA GLY A 212 -9.10 -11.63 -6.52
C GLY A 212 -9.55 -13.09 -6.62
N SER A 213 -10.77 -13.43 -6.21
CA SER A 213 -11.33 -14.79 -6.34
C SER A 213 -12.22 -14.94 -7.58
N ASN A 214 -12.87 -16.08 -7.77
CA ASN A 214 -13.85 -16.28 -8.85
C ASN A 214 -15.30 -15.92 -8.48
N MET A 215 -15.55 -15.47 -7.26
CA MET A 215 -16.90 -15.13 -6.78
C MET A 215 -17.08 -13.62 -6.69
N ASN A 216 -18.32 -13.14 -6.86
CA ASN A 216 -18.66 -11.73 -6.67
C ASN A 216 -19.10 -11.46 -5.22
N TYR A 217 -18.49 -10.46 -4.60
CA TYR A 217 -18.72 -10.00 -3.23
C TYR A 217 -19.30 -8.58 -3.19
N ALA A 218 -19.54 -7.95 -4.35
CA ALA A 218 -19.97 -6.57 -4.43
C ALA A 218 -21.29 -6.33 -3.69
N GLY A 219 -21.39 -5.18 -3.01
CA GLY A 219 -22.63 -4.66 -2.43
C GLY A 219 -23.21 -5.44 -1.25
N ARG A 220 -22.48 -6.41 -0.68
CA ARG A 220 -22.99 -7.25 0.42
C ARG A 220 -23.46 -6.48 1.66
N ALA A 221 -22.88 -5.31 1.92
CA ALA A 221 -23.21 -4.47 3.08
C ALA A 221 -24.39 -3.51 2.84
N VAL A 222 -24.81 -3.28 1.59
CA VAL A 222 -25.77 -2.22 1.23
C VAL A 222 -27.00 -2.84 0.56
N LYS A 223 -28.19 -2.60 1.14
CA LYS A 223 -29.46 -3.11 0.60
C LYS A 223 -30.01 -2.27 -0.54
N SER A 224 -29.68 -0.97 -0.58
CA SER A 224 -30.18 -0.02 -1.58
C SER A 224 -29.26 1.20 -1.68
N GLY A 225 -29.13 1.78 -2.88
CA GLY A 225 -28.30 2.95 -3.15
C GLY A 225 -26.95 2.59 -3.76
N SER A 226 -26.06 3.57 -3.83
CA SER A 226 -24.70 3.39 -4.35
C SER A 226 -23.87 2.51 -3.42
N ILE A 227 -23.21 1.50 -4.01
CA ILE A 227 -22.24 0.67 -3.29
C ILE A 227 -20.84 1.27 -3.33
N THR A 228 -20.60 2.31 -4.14
CA THR A 228 -19.28 2.89 -4.34
C THR A 228 -18.62 3.29 -3.02
N ASN A 229 -17.44 2.72 -2.79
CA ASN A 229 -16.56 3.04 -1.67
C ASN A 229 -16.30 4.55 -1.57
N TRP A 230 -16.26 5.07 -0.34
CA TRP A 230 -16.13 6.51 -0.09
C TRP A 230 -14.88 7.15 -0.72
N SER A 231 -13.71 6.49 -0.59
CA SER A 231 -12.46 6.98 -1.21
C SER A 231 -12.59 7.04 -2.73
N VAL A 232 -13.28 6.06 -3.33
CA VAL A 232 -13.52 6.01 -4.78
C VAL A 232 -14.50 7.10 -5.22
N ARG A 233 -15.55 7.34 -4.42
CA ARG A 233 -16.49 8.45 -4.65
C ARG A 233 -15.78 9.79 -4.66
N LYS A 234 -14.86 10.05 -3.72
CA LYS A 234 -14.05 11.27 -3.68
C LYS A 234 -13.22 11.48 -4.94
N LEU A 235 -12.67 10.41 -5.51
CA LEU A 235 -11.97 10.49 -6.80
C LEU A 235 -12.91 10.80 -7.96
N GLN A 236 -14.09 10.16 -8.02
CA GLN A 236 -15.09 10.46 -9.05
C GLN A 236 -15.58 11.90 -8.97
N GLU A 237 -15.84 12.42 -7.76
CA GLU A 237 -16.20 13.82 -7.50
C GLU A 237 -15.09 14.79 -7.99
N ALA A 238 -13.82 14.39 -7.91
CA ALA A 238 -12.68 15.15 -8.43
C ALA A 238 -12.46 15.01 -9.95
N GLY A 239 -13.30 14.24 -10.65
CA GLY A 239 -13.24 14.06 -12.10
C GLY A 239 -12.27 12.98 -12.59
N VAL A 240 -11.75 12.12 -11.70
CA VAL A 240 -10.86 11.01 -12.06
C VAL A 240 -11.59 9.98 -12.92
N ILE A 241 -10.92 9.47 -13.96
CA ILE A 241 -11.44 8.42 -14.83
C ILE A 241 -10.99 7.06 -14.30
N ILE A 242 -11.91 6.29 -13.73
CA ILE A 242 -11.63 4.94 -13.23
C ILE A 242 -11.71 3.94 -14.39
N LEU A 243 -10.57 3.37 -14.78
CA LEU A 243 -10.48 2.42 -15.89
C LEU A 243 -10.96 1.01 -15.54
N GLY A 244 -11.03 0.67 -14.25
CA GLY A 244 -11.56 -0.61 -13.80
C GLY A 244 -11.00 -1.11 -12.47
N LYS A 245 -11.21 -2.41 -12.23
CA LYS A 245 -10.78 -3.14 -11.04
C LYS A 245 -9.42 -3.78 -11.27
N LEU A 246 -8.44 -3.49 -10.43
CA LEU A 246 -7.09 -4.02 -10.52
C LEU A 246 -6.98 -5.39 -9.84
N ASN A 247 -6.13 -6.23 -10.41
CA ASN A 247 -5.81 -7.54 -9.88
C ASN A 247 -5.10 -7.44 -8.51
N MET A 248 -5.25 -8.49 -7.71
CA MET A 248 -4.71 -8.58 -6.37
C MET A 248 -4.46 -10.03 -5.97
N HIS A 249 -3.65 -10.26 -4.93
CA HIS A 249 -3.61 -11.57 -4.28
C HIS A 249 -4.98 -11.88 -3.66
N GLU A 250 -5.47 -13.11 -3.82
CA GLU A 250 -6.80 -13.52 -3.37
C GLU A 250 -7.02 -13.20 -1.88
N PHE A 251 -8.09 -12.45 -1.56
CA PHE A 251 -8.43 -11.91 -0.22
C PHE A 251 -7.34 -11.09 0.48
N GLY A 252 -6.30 -10.70 -0.24
CA GLY A 252 -5.18 -9.97 0.34
C GLY A 252 -4.25 -10.81 1.21
N MET A 253 -4.25 -12.13 1.03
CA MET A 253 -3.69 -13.08 2.01
C MET A 253 -2.17 -13.30 1.92
N ASP A 254 -1.50 -12.77 0.90
CA ASP A 254 -0.05 -12.88 0.76
C ASP A 254 0.55 -11.64 0.06
N THR A 255 1.88 -11.55 0.11
CA THR A 255 2.71 -10.42 -0.31
C THR A 255 3.34 -10.60 -1.69
N THR A 256 3.10 -11.72 -2.37
CA THR A 256 3.60 -11.94 -3.73
C THR A 256 2.73 -11.26 -4.77
N GLY A 257 1.41 -11.34 -4.63
CA GLY A 257 0.47 -10.96 -5.71
C GLY A 257 0.13 -12.09 -6.68
N ASN A 258 0.61 -13.32 -6.43
CA ASN A 258 0.19 -14.52 -7.18
C ASN A 258 -1.34 -14.66 -7.16
N ASN A 259 -1.95 -14.79 -8.33
CA ASN A 259 -3.38 -15.01 -8.47
C ASN A 259 -3.67 -16.04 -9.58
N PRO A 260 -3.91 -17.31 -9.22
CA PRO A 260 -4.23 -18.36 -10.18
C PRO A 260 -5.60 -18.22 -10.85
N ASN A 261 -6.53 -17.46 -10.25
CA ASN A 261 -7.88 -17.28 -10.77
C ASN A 261 -7.89 -16.32 -11.97
N HIS A 262 -7.19 -15.20 -11.82
CA HIS A 262 -7.19 -14.10 -12.80
C HIS A 262 -5.90 -13.98 -13.60
N GLY A 263 -4.89 -14.82 -13.33
CA GLY A 263 -3.53 -14.64 -13.80
C GLY A 263 -2.74 -13.69 -12.91
N THR A 264 -1.41 -13.72 -13.01
CA THR A 264 -0.53 -12.94 -12.12
C THR A 264 0.20 -11.86 -12.90
N PRO A 265 0.03 -10.56 -12.57
CA PRO A 265 0.90 -9.52 -13.10
C PRO A 265 2.31 -9.67 -12.51
N LEU A 266 3.30 -9.79 -13.40
CA LEU A 266 4.72 -9.98 -13.05
C LEU A 266 5.41 -8.62 -12.92
N ASN A 267 6.51 -8.56 -12.18
CA ASN A 267 7.21 -7.30 -11.92
C ASN A 267 7.58 -6.58 -13.23
N PRO A 268 7.26 -5.28 -13.39
CA PRO A 268 7.57 -4.54 -14.62
C PRO A 268 9.06 -4.54 -15.01
N PHE A 269 9.97 -4.60 -14.03
CA PHE A 269 11.41 -4.58 -14.29
C PHE A 269 11.99 -5.98 -14.55
N ASN A 270 11.38 -7.03 -14.00
CA ASN A 270 11.85 -8.40 -14.16
C ASN A 270 10.68 -9.42 -14.15
N PRO A 271 10.35 -10.06 -15.28
CA PRO A 271 9.25 -11.02 -15.35
C PRO A 271 9.47 -12.29 -14.52
N ASP A 272 10.69 -12.59 -14.07
CA ASP A 272 10.96 -13.73 -13.18
C ASP A 272 10.65 -13.44 -11.70
N TYR A 273 10.17 -12.23 -11.41
CA TYR A 273 9.78 -11.78 -10.09
C TYR A 273 8.31 -11.39 -10.03
N TYR A 274 7.73 -11.57 -8.85
CA TYR A 274 6.39 -11.06 -8.57
C TYR A 274 6.37 -9.53 -8.44
N ALA A 275 5.25 -8.90 -8.81
CA ALA A 275 5.02 -7.46 -8.66
C ALA A 275 4.83 -7.01 -7.19
N GLY A 276 4.72 -7.95 -6.26
CA GLY A 276 4.41 -7.68 -4.86
C GLY A 276 2.90 -7.62 -4.62
N GLY A 277 2.51 -7.83 -3.38
CA GLY A 277 1.13 -8.10 -3.02
C GLY A 277 0.73 -7.49 -1.67
N SER A 278 -0.57 -7.40 -1.41
CA SER A 278 -1.63 -7.93 -2.26
C SER A 278 -2.07 -7.00 -3.40
N SER A 279 -1.72 -5.72 -3.41
CA SER A 279 -2.12 -4.76 -4.46
C SER A 279 -1.27 -4.88 -5.74
N SER A 280 -1.15 -6.09 -6.28
CA SER A 280 -0.22 -6.41 -7.38
C SER A 280 -0.55 -5.69 -8.68
N GLY A 281 -1.82 -5.60 -9.05
CA GLY A 281 -2.26 -4.83 -10.20
C GLY A 281 -1.96 -3.33 -10.06
N ALA A 282 -2.05 -2.78 -8.85
CA ALA A 282 -1.77 -1.35 -8.59
C ALA A 282 -0.29 -1.02 -8.75
N GLY A 283 0.59 -1.81 -8.11
CA GLY A 283 2.04 -1.67 -8.30
C GLY A 283 2.44 -1.80 -9.77
N TYR A 284 1.93 -2.83 -10.44
CA TYR A 284 2.20 -3.06 -11.86
C TYR A 284 1.73 -1.91 -12.75
N ALA A 285 0.47 -1.49 -12.61
CA ALA A 285 -0.14 -0.51 -13.51
C ALA A 285 0.55 0.86 -13.44
N VAL A 286 0.94 1.28 -12.23
CA VAL A 286 1.71 2.51 -12.03
C VAL A 286 3.17 2.31 -12.50
N GLY A 287 3.79 1.20 -12.10
CA GLY A 287 5.18 0.89 -12.44
C GLY A 287 5.43 0.78 -13.95
N ALA A 288 4.48 0.26 -14.71
CA ALA A 288 4.55 0.11 -16.17
C ALA A 288 4.14 1.37 -16.96
N GLY A 289 3.72 2.46 -16.29
CA GLY A 289 3.37 3.72 -16.96
C GLY A 289 1.96 3.80 -17.54
N LEU A 290 1.11 2.81 -17.25
CA LEU A 290 -0.27 2.76 -17.76
C LEU A 290 -1.16 3.81 -17.08
N ILE A 291 -0.96 4.05 -15.79
CA ILE A 291 -1.71 5.04 -15.00
C ILE A 291 -0.77 5.74 -14.00
N PRO A 292 -0.96 7.05 -13.72
CA PRO A 292 -0.14 7.75 -12.73
C PRO A 292 -0.53 7.43 -11.29
N ILE A 293 -1.76 6.96 -11.03
CA ILE A 293 -2.32 6.76 -9.69
C ILE A 293 -3.21 5.51 -9.60
N ALA A 294 -3.21 4.86 -8.44
CA ALA A 294 -4.10 3.75 -8.11
C ALA A 294 -4.51 3.78 -6.63
N LEU A 295 -5.64 3.15 -6.30
CA LEU A 295 -6.01 2.87 -4.91
C LEU A 295 -5.79 1.39 -4.60
N GLY A 296 -5.34 1.11 -3.37
CA GLY A 296 -5.19 -0.23 -2.84
C GLY A 296 -5.45 -0.30 -1.34
N GLY A 297 -5.24 -1.49 -0.78
CA GLY A 297 -5.40 -1.78 0.64
C GLY A 297 -4.11 -2.29 1.27
N ASP A 298 -3.92 -2.06 2.56
CA ASP A 298 -2.72 -2.43 3.32
C ASP A 298 -3.08 -2.98 4.71
N ALA A 299 -3.01 -4.30 4.87
CA ALA A 299 -3.18 -5.03 6.14
C ALA A 299 -1.87 -5.59 6.70
N GLY A 300 -0.85 -5.73 5.86
CA GLY A 300 0.48 -6.26 6.19
C GLY A 300 1.56 -5.80 5.24
N GLY A 301 1.44 -4.56 4.71
CA GLY A 301 2.32 -4.01 3.68
C GLY A 301 1.76 -4.02 2.27
N SER A 302 0.47 -4.31 2.07
CA SER A 302 -0.08 -4.51 0.71
C SER A 302 -0.15 -3.26 -0.17
N LEU A 303 0.13 -2.06 0.33
CA LEU A 303 0.45 -0.88 -0.50
C LEU A 303 1.96 -0.72 -0.66
N ARG A 304 2.71 -0.93 0.42
CA ARG A 304 4.15 -0.64 0.51
C ARG A 304 5.04 -1.68 -0.17
N VAL A 305 4.73 -2.98 -0.05
CA VAL A 305 5.45 -4.07 -0.73
C VAL A 305 5.36 -3.95 -2.25
N PRO A 306 4.18 -3.85 -2.89
CA PRO A 306 4.12 -3.64 -4.33
C PRO A 306 4.69 -2.27 -4.75
N ALA A 307 4.63 -1.24 -3.90
CA ALA A 307 5.30 0.03 -4.17
C ALA A 307 6.83 -0.16 -4.29
N ALA A 308 7.43 -0.83 -3.31
CA ALA A 308 8.85 -1.16 -3.31
C ALA A 308 9.23 -2.02 -4.52
N TYR A 309 8.49 -3.10 -4.80
CA TYR A 309 8.82 -4.04 -5.88
C TYR A 309 8.59 -3.46 -7.27
N CYS A 310 7.69 -2.49 -7.44
CA CYS A 310 7.41 -1.88 -8.75
C CYS A 310 8.07 -0.50 -8.92
N SER A 311 8.94 -0.06 -8.01
CA SER A 311 9.61 1.25 -8.03
C SER A 311 8.64 2.44 -8.09
N VAL A 312 7.56 2.40 -7.31
CA VAL A 312 6.55 3.47 -7.20
C VAL A 312 6.35 3.88 -5.74
N PHE A 313 5.56 4.93 -5.51
CA PHE A 313 5.29 5.44 -4.17
C PHE A 313 4.00 4.85 -3.62
N GLY A 314 4.00 4.53 -2.32
CA GLY A 314 2.80 4.00 -1.64
C GLY A 314 2.65 4.59 -0.26
N LEU A 315 1.47 5.13 0.06
CA LEU A 315 1.14 5.67 1.38
C LEU A 315 0.13 4.75 2.06
N LYS A 316 0.50 4.21 3.21
CA LYS A 316 -0.41 3.62 4.19
C LYS A 316 -0.83 4.73 5.17
N PRO A 317 -2.09 5.20 5.18
CA PRO A 317 -2.55 6.17 6.16
C PRO A 317 -2.70 5.58 7.57
N THR A 318 -2.91 6.45 8.55
CA THR A 318 -3.29 6.10 9.92
C THR A 318 -4.54 5.24 9.89
N HIS A 319 -4.59 4.24 10.78
CA HIS A 319 -5.76 3.38 10.88
C HIS A 319 -7.05 4.19 11.12
N GLY A 320 -8.09 3.90 10.33
CA GLY A 320 -9.38 4.61 10.39
C GLY A 320 -9.43 5.99 9.70
N ARG A 321 -8.29 6.56 9.25
CA ARG A 321 -8.25 7.87 8.58
C ARG A 321 -9.11 7.91 7.32
N LEU A 322 -8.97 6.90 6.47
CA LEU A 322 -9.80 6.73 5.28
C LEU A 322 -10.96 5.80 5.57
N SER A 323 -12.17 6.23 5.20
CA SER A 323 -13.37 5.41 5.38
C SER A 323 -13.44 4.32 4.30
N SER A 324 -13.54 3.06 4.72
CA SER A 324 -13.83 1.95 3.80
C SER A 324 -15.32 1.83 3.46
N TYR A 325 -16.20 2.63 4.08
CA TYR A 325 -17.64 2.52 3.89
C TYR A 325 -18.05 2.73 2.41
N PRO A 326 -19.01 1.96 1.88
CA PRO A 326 -19.72 0.85 2.53
C PRO A 326 -19.03 -0.51 2.38
N THR A 327 -17.84 -0.57 1.80
CA THR A 327 -17.10 -1.81 1.58
C THR A 327 -16.71 -2.48 2.90
N PRO A 328 -17.03 -3.78 3.07
CA PRO A 328 -16.56 -4.57 4.22
C PRO A 328 -15.03 -4.59 4.30
N ASN A 329 -14.46 -4.32 5.47
CA ASN A 329 -13.01 -4.39 5.68
C ASN A 329 -12.61 -5.84 6.06
N PRO A 330 -11.72 -6.50 5.28
CA PRO A 330 -11.35 -7.90 5.54
C PRO A 330 -10.48 -8.14 6.79
N ALA A 331 -9.78 -7.12 7.28
CA ALA A 331 -8.97 -7.20 8.49
C ALA A 331 -9.14 -5.90 9.29
N PRO A 332 -10.29 -5.70 9.97
CA PRO A 332 -10.70 -4.41 10.50
C PRO A 332 -9.79 -3.84 11.59
N THR A 333 -8.87 -4.64 12.13
CA THR A 333 -7.93 -4.20 13.17
C THR A 333 -6.53 -3.87 12.63
N CYS A 334 -6.26 -4.07 11.33
CA CYS A 334 -4.92 -3.91 10.74
C CYS A 334 -4.93 -3.27 9.33
N SER A 335 -6.04 -3.40 8.62
CA SER A 335 -6.21 -3.00 7.23
C SER A 335 -6.66 -1.55 7.08
N VAL A 336 -6.00 -0.84 6.16
CA VAL A 336 -6.37 0.50 5.72
C VAL A 336 -6.47 0.54 4.20
N GLN A 337 -7.17 1.54 3.67
CA GLN A 337 -7.10 1.91 2.26
C GLN A 337 -6.06 3.01 2.07
N GLY A 338 -5.49 3.14 0.88
CA GLY A 338 -4.53 4.20 0.59
C GLY A 338 -4.12 4.28 -0.88
N PRO A 339 -3.42 5.35 -1.27
CA PRO A 339 -3.00 5.56 -2.65
C PRO A 339 -1.62 4.97 -2.95
N MET A 340 -1.42 4.64 -4.23
CA MET A 340 -0.11 4.46 -4.87
C MET A 340 0.00 5.43 -6.04
N ALA A 341 1.20 5.94 -6.29
CA ALA A 341 1.42 6.91 -7.36
C ALA A 341 2.82 6.86 -7.95
N ALA A 342 2.94 7.42 -9.15
CA ALA A 342 4.19 7.52 -9.90
C ALA A 342 5.21 8.50 -9.30
N ASP A 343 4.75 9.49 -8.52
CA ASP A 343 5.57 10.51 -7.87
C ASP A 343 4.88 11.03 -6.58
N MET A 344 5.60 11.85 -5.82
CA MET A 344 5.08 12.38 -4.56
C MET A 344 3.99 13.43 -4.74
N TYR A 345 4.06 14.24 -5.80
CA TYR A 345 3.04 15.25 -6.12
C TYR A 345 1.65 14.60 -6.30
N SER A 346 1.62 13.53 -7.09
CA SER A 346 0.45 12.73 -7.40
C SER A 346 -0.04 11.99 -6.15
N LEU A 347 0.87 11.40 -5.36
CA LEU A 347 0.52 10.71 -4.11
C LEU A 347 -0.14 11.65 -3.11
N ALA A 348 0.44 12.83 -2.89
CA ALA A 348 -0.08 13.85 -1.97
C ALA A 348 -1.44 14.36 -2.44
N THR A 349 -1.58 14.69 -3.73
CA THR A 349 -2.83 15.21 -4.30
C THR A 349 -3.98 14.20 -4.18
N VAL A 350 -3.70 12.92 -4.44
CA VAL A 350 -4.71 11.85 -4.29
C VAL A 350 -5.06 11.66 -2.82
N TYR A 351 -4.06 11.60 -1.93
CA TYR A 351 -4.30 11.46 -0.50
C TYR A 351 -5.19 12.58 0.05
N GLU A 352 -4.86 13.84 -0.23
CA GLU A 352 -5.66 15.00 0.19
C GLU A 352 -7.12 14.89 -0.28
N THR A 353 -7.34 14.43 -1.51
CA THR A 353 -8.67 14.28 -2.09
C THR A 353 -9.48 13.19 -1.36
N ILE A 354 -8.90 12.01 -1.12
CA ILE A 354 -9.61 10.87 -0.52
C ILE A 354 -9.70 10.94 1.00
N ALA A 355 -8.86 11.75 1.64
CA ALA A 355 -8.84 11.95 3.09
C ALA A 355 -9.97 12.81 3.64
N GLY A 356 -10.85 13.34 2.78
CA GLY A 356 -12.11 13.93 3.21
C GLY A 356 -12.94 12.90 3.98
N PRO A 357 -13.18 13.05 5.30
CA PRO A 357 -13.85 12.05 6.11
C PRO A 357 -15.30 11.82 5.66
N HIS A 358 -15.75 10.57 5.74
CA HIS A 358 -17.16 10.24 5.63
C HIS A 358 -17.94 10.91 6.80
N PRO A 359 -19.21 11.33 6.63
CA PRO A 359 -19.98 11.96 7.71
C PRO A 359 -20.10 11.15 9.01
N SER A 360 -19.95 9.83 8.94
CA SER A 360 -19.93 8.94 10.11
C SER A 360 -18.53 8.67 10.67
N SER A 361 -17.48 9.23 10.06
CA SER A 361 -16.11 9.05 10.52
C SER A 361 -15.88 9.94 11.74
N PRO A 362 -15.25 9.43 12.81
CA PRO A 362 -14.85 10.26 13.95
C PRO A 362 -13.61 11.12 13.65
N PHE A 363 -12.93 10.89 12.52
CA PHE A 363 -11.78 11.69 12.12
C PHE A 363 -12.22 13.07 11.64
N PRO A 364 -11.54 14.15 12.08
CA PRO A 364 -11.80 15.47 11.55
C PRO A 364 -11.34 15.59 10.10
N GLN A 365 -11.85 16.62 9.43
CA GLN A 365 -11.29 17.10 8.17
C GLN A 365 -9.79 17.32 8.32
N LEU A 366 -9.02 17.12 7.25
CA LEU A 366 -7.60 17.45 7.27
C LEU A 366 -7.43 18.93 7.63
N CYS A 367 -6.84 19.21 8.79
CA CYS A 367 -6.52 20.57 9.17
C CYS A 367 -5.44 21.10 8.23
N ARG A 368 -5.74 22.23 7.57
CA ARG A 368 -4.76 23.08 6.92
C ARG A 368 -3.96 23.81 8.00
N GLU A 369 -3.11 23.09 8.74
CA GLU A 369 -2.19 23.78 9.64
C GLU A 369 -1.15 24.52 8.82
N PRO A 370 -0.77 25.77 9.21
CA PRO A 370 0.41 26.41 8.64
C PRO A 370 1.59 25.45 8.85
N SER A 371 2.40 25.27 7.80
CA SER A 371 3.55 24.38 7.78
C SER A 371 4.44 24.62 8.98
N ARG A 372 4.31 23.79 10.02
CA ARG A 372 5.32 23.72 11.08
C ARG A 372 6.59 23.11 10.46
N PRO A 373 7.80 23.59 10.82
CA PRO A 373 9.02 22.96 10.36
C PRO A 373 8.99 21.48 10.69
N SER A 374 9.17 20.62 9.68
CA SER A 374 9.28 19.18 9.88
C SER A 374 10.45 18.89 10.80
N THR A 375 10.22 18.10 11.85
CA THR A 375 11.32 17.59 12.66
C THR A 375 12.06 16.55 11.83
N LYS A 376 13.21 16.93 11.27
CA LYS A 376 14.03 16.05 10.42
C LYS A 376 14.84 15.03 11.23
N LEU A 377 14.15 14.21 12.04
CA LEU A 377 14.75 13.15 12.86
C LEU A 377 14.37 11.77 12.31
N LEU A 378 15.38 10.91 12.10
CA LEU A 378 15.22 9.56 11.61
C LEU A 378 15.57 8.56 12.72
N GLY A 379 14.57 7.89 13.27
CA GLY A 379 14.75 6.82 14.25
C GLY A 379 15.18 5.53 13.58
N VAL A 380 16.35 5.00 13.94
CA VAL A 380 16.87 3.74 13.40
C VAL A 380 17.07 2.73 14.51
N TYR A 381 16.37 1.58 14.43
CA TYR A 381 16.65 0.42 15.27
C TYR A 381 17.62 -0.52 14.55
N GLU A 382 18.90 -0.32 14.79
CA GLU A 382 20.00 -0.89 14.00
C GLU A 382 19.98 -2.44 13.89
N PRO A 383 19.77 -3.22 14.98
CA PRO A 383 19.62 -4.69 14.87
C PRO A 383 18.48 -5.13 13.94
N TRP A 384 17.36 -4.42 13.94
CA TRP A 384 16.22 -4.75 13.09
C TRP A 384 16.47 -4.32 11.65
N PHE A 385 17.02 -3.12 11.42
CA PHE A 385 17.42 -2.66 10.09
C PHE A 385 18.39 -3.65 9.42
N SER A 386 19.36 -4.17 10.18
CA SER A 386 20.35 -5.14 9.71
C SER A 386 19.81 -6.54 9.42
N CYS A 387 18.50 -6.77 9.56
CA CYS A 387 17.84 -8.02 9.16
C CYS A 387 17.66 -8.18 7.65
N ALA A 388 17.80 -7.10 6.87
CA ALA A 388 17.65 -7.10 5.43
C ALA A 388 18.86 -7.73 4.71
N ALA A 389 18.67 -8.17 3.48
CA ALA A 389 19.77 -8.59 2.61
C ALA A 389 20.77 -7.43 2.40
N MET A 390 22.05 -7.76 2.20
CA MET A 390 23.13 -6.75 2.18
C MET A 390 22.87 -5.61 1.19
N GLY A 391 22.58 -5.88 -0.08
CA GLY A 391 22.33 -4.77 -1.03
C GLY A 391 21.03 -3.99 -0.75
N VAL A 392 20.06 -4.59 -0.07
CA VAL A 392 18.89 -3.85 0.43
C VAL A 392 19.33 -2.86 1.49
N GLN A 393 20.19 -3.27 2.42
CA GLN A 393 20.78 -2.38 3.42
C GLN A 393 21.62 -1.28 2.76
N ASP A 394 22.51 -1.63 1.84
CA ASP A 394 23.42 -0.68 1.20
C ASP A 394 22.66 0.43 0.47
N LEU A 395 21.66 0.08 -0.34
CA LEU A 395 20.84 1.06 -1.07
C LEU A 395 20.05 1.98 -0.15
N THR A 396 19.41 1.39 0.88
CA THR A 396 18.54 2.13 1.80
C THR A 396 19.34 3.03 2.74
N ARG A 397 20.48 2.55 3.26
CA ARG A 397 21.42 3.37 4.03
C ARG A 397 21.99 4.49 3.20
N SER A 398 22.37 4.23 1.95
CA SER A 398 22.89 5.27 1.07
C SER A 398 21.87 6.38 0.80
N LEU A 399 20.57 6.05 0.67
CA LEU A 399 19.52 7.07 0.57
C LEU A 399 19.33 7.83 1.89
N VAL A 400 19.37 7.15 3.03
CA VAL A 400 19.35 7.79 4.36
C VAL A 400 20.53 8.75 4.55
N ASP A 401 21.73 8.34 4.13
CA ASP A 401 22.93 9.16 4.21
C ASP A 401 22.77 10.44 3.38
N LYS A 402 22.24 10.34 2.15
CA LYS A 402 21.94 11.52 1.32
C LYS A 402 20.92 12.45 1.96
N LEU A 403 19.86 11.91 2.54
CA LEU A 403 18.87 12.69 3.29
C LEU A 403 19.53 13.45 4.45
N CYS A 404 20.47 12.82 5.16
CA CYS A 404 21.23 13.47 6.21
C CYS A 404 22.14 14.58 5.67
N THR A 405 22.91 14.32 4.61
CA THR A 405 23.92 15.25 4.10
C THR A 405 23.34 16.44 3.32
N GLU A 406 22.26 16.22 2.57
CA GLU A 406 21.72 17.22 1.63
C GLU A 406 20.41 17.85 2.10
N TYR A 407 19.60 17.12 2.88
CA TYR A 407 18.27 17.56 3.31
C TYR A 407 18.19 17.86 4.81
N GLY A 408 19.27 17.70 5.57
CA GLY A 408 19.38 18.12 6.97
C GLY A 408 18.70 17.17 7.97
N TYR A 409 18.53 15.90 7.61
CA TYR A 409 18.06 14.88 8.55
C TYR A 409 19.14 14.45 9.55
N THR A 410 18.73 14.07 10.76
CA THR A 410 19.62 13.53 11.79
C THR A 410 19.13 12.16 12.25
N ILE A 411 20.03 11.19 12.29
CA ILE A 411 19.72 9.84 12.79
C ILE A 411 19.74 9.86 14.32
N VAL A 412 18.70 9.28 14.94
CA VAL A 412 18.66 8.98 16.37
C VAL A 412 18.53 7.48 16.57
N PRO A 413 19.36 6.86 17.42
CA PRO A 413 19.24 5.45 17.71
C PRO A 413 17.99 5.20 18.55
N ILE A 414 17.19 4.21 18.16
CA ILE A 414 16.04 3.74 18.94
C ILE A 414 16.12 2.23 19.15
N SER A 415 15.28 1.72 20.03
CA SER A 415 15.03 0.28 20.18
C SER A 415 13.53 0.05 20.11
N ILE A 416 13.10 -1.09 19.57
CA ILE A 416 11.70 -1.50 19.56
C ILE A 416 11.64 -2.91 20.13
N PRO A 417 10.91 -3.13 21.23
CA PRO A 417 10.90 -4.43 21.87
C PRO A 417 10.10 -5.45 21.05
N PHE A 418 10.46 -6.73 21.17
CA PHE A 418 9.70 -7.86 20.65
C PHE A 418 9.31 -7.74 19.17
N THR A 419 10.24 -7.27 18.33
CA THR A 419 9.95 -7.07 16.89
C THR A 419 9.64 -8.39 16.17
N GLU A 420 10.23 -9.52 16.57
CA GLU A 420 9.90 -10.83 16.02
C GLU A 420 8.51 -11.30 16.47
N GLU A 421 8.24 -11.30 17.78
CA GLU A 421 6.96 -11.69 18.33
C GLU A 421 5.83 -10.77 17.85
N GLY A 422 6.11 -9.48 17.67
CA GLY A 422 5.17 -8.50 17.12
C GLY A 422 4.77 -8.82 15.69
N GLN A 423 5.72 -9.29 14.87
CA GLN A 423 5.42 -9.77 13.52
C GLN A 423 4.51 -11.01 13.55
N ILE A 424 4.77 -11.95 14.46
CA ILE A 424 3.92 -13.14 14.63
C ILE A 424 2.53 -12.76 15.14
N ALA A 425 2.44 -11.85 16.11
CA ALA A 425 1.18 -11.33 16.65
C ALA A 425 0.35 -10.63 15.56
N HIS A 426 1.00 -9.87 14.68
CA HIS A 426 0.38 -9.27 13.50
C HIS A 426 -0.16 -10.34 12.55
N ALA A 427 0.67 -11.28 12.11
CA ALA A 427 0.26 -12.34 11.19
C ALA A 427 -0.91 -13.16 11.77
N MET A 428 -0.81 -13.56 13.04
CA MET A 428 -1.89 -14.24 13.76
C MET A 428 -3.18 -13.44 13.75
N THR A 429 -3.11 -12.12 14.00
CA THR A 429 -4.29 -11.25 14.02
C THR A 429 -4.95 -11.19 12.65
N VAL A 430 -4.18 -10.89 11.59
CA VAL A 430 -4.72 -10.77 10.23
C VAL A 430 -5.34 -12.08 9.74
N LEU A 431 -4.68 -13.22 9.97
CA LEU A 431 -5.21 -14.52 9.58
C LEU A 431 -6.48 -14.89 10.35
N THR A 432 -6.57 -14.51 11.63
CA THR A 432 -7.76 -14.76 12.46
C THR A 432 -8.92 -13.87 12.02
N ASP A 433 -8.68 -12.59 11.73
CA ASP A 433 -9.68 -11.66 11.18
C ASP A 433 -10.23 -12.19 9.84
N ALA A 434 -9.34 -12.58 8.92
CA ALA A 434 -9.72 -13.11 7.61
C ALA A 434 -10.54 -14.42 7.72
N ALA A 435 -10.16 -15.30 8.65
CA ALA A 435 -10.88 -16.55 8.90
C ALA A 435 -12.32 -16.32 9.40
N SER A 436 -12.58 -15.20 10.08
CA SER A 436 -13.94 -14.84 10.54
C SER A 436 -14.88 -14.42 9.40
N LEU A 437 -14.32 -13.92 8.29
CA LEU A 437 -15.10 -13.42 7.14
C LEU A 437 -15.34 -14.48 6.07
N LEU A 438 -14.50 -15.51 6.02
CA LEU A 438 -14.57 -16.59 5.05
C LEU A 438 -14.80 -17.93 5.75
N PRO A 439 -15.98 -18.18 6.34
CA PRO A 439 -16.28 -19.47 6.97
C PRO A 439 -16.38 -20.61 5.93
N ASP A 440 -16.81 -20.31 4.70
CA ASP A 440 -16.83 -21.23 3.57
C ASP A 440 -15.62 -20.99 2.65
N THR A 441 -14.81 -22.03 2.45
CA THR A 441 -13.63 -21.99 1.58
C THR A 441 -13.85 -22.65 0.21
N LYS A 442 -15.10 -22.94 -0.17
CA LYS A 442 -15.41 -23.47 -1.50
C LYS A 442 -14.99 -22.47 -2.58
N GLY A 443 -14.22 -22.92 -3.56
CA GLY A 443 -13.75 -22.08 -4.67
C GLY A 443 -12.58 -21.15 -4.34
N ILE A 444 -12.04 -21.22 -3.12
CA ILE A 444 -10.83 -20.49 -2.70
C ILE A 444 -9.58 -21.24 -3.14
N THR A 445 -8.52 -20.51 -3.52
CA THR A 445 -7.24 -21.11 -3.95
C THR A 445 -6.56 -21.90 -2.84
N ALA A 446 -5.73 -22.87 -3.22
CA ALA A 446 -5.06 -23.76 -2.27
C ALA A 446 -4.14 -23.02 -1.30
N ALA A 447 -3.41 -22.00 -1.77
CA ALA A 447 -2.55 -21.17 -0.92
C ALA A 447 -3.36 -20.41 0.13
N THR A 448 -4.42 -19.72 -0.27
CA THR A 448 -5.31 -18.99 0.65
C THR A 448 -5.97 -19.92 1.67
N LYS A 449 -6.40 -21.12 1.26
CA LYS A 449 -6.98 -22.13 2.16
C LYS A 449 -6.05 -22.52 3.31
N ILE A 450 -4.77 -22.71 3.02
CA ILE A 450 -3.76 -23.02 4.05
C ILE A 450 -3.71 -21.91 5.09
N LEU A 451 -3.62 -20.65 4.65
CA LEU A 451 -3.55 -19.50 5.55
C LEU A 451 -4.82 -19.33 6.39
N LEU A 452 -6.00 -19.50 5.79
CA LEU A 452 -7.27 -19.49 6.54
C LEU A 452 -7.36 -20.63 7.55
N ALA A 453 -6.86 -21.82 7.20
CA ALA A 453 -6.82 -22.97 8.12
C ALA A 453 -5.90 -22.72 9.32
N VAL A 454 -4.74 -22.07 9.10
CA VAL A 454 -3.86 -21.63 10.19
C VAL A 454 -4.55 -20.59 11.07
N GLY A 455 -5.21 -19.58 10.48
CA GLY A 455 -5.97 -18.57 11.22
C GLY A 455 -7.05 -19.16 12.13
N ARG A 456 -7.83 -20.15 11.65
CA ARG A 456 -8.85 -20.86 12.44
C ARG A 456 -8.31 -21.70 13.59
N THR A 457 -6.99 -21.94 13.63
CA THR A 457 -6.35 -22.78 14.64
C THR A 457 -5.91 -21.97 15.86
N THR A 458 -5.81 -20.65 15.73
CA THR A 458 -5.41 -19.75 16.81
C THR A 458 -6.36 -19.81 18.01
N PRO A 459 -5.89 -20.24 19.19
CA PRO A 459 -6.69 -20.18 20.40
C PRO A 459 -6.98 -18.74 20.83
N ALA A 460 -8.15 -18.50 21.42
CA ALA A 460 -8.52 -17.18 21.93
C ALA A 460 -7.50 -16.60 22.93
N THR A 461 -6.84 -17.46 23.72
CA THR A 461 -5.79 -17.06 24.67
C THR A 461 -4.55 -16.53 23.98
N ASP A 462 -4.14 -17.11 22.85
CA ASP A 462 -2.97 -16.64 22.08
C ASP A 462 -3.33 -15.35 21.32
N TYR A 463 -4.56 -15.26 20.79
CA TYR A 463 -5.06 -14.00 20.22
C TYR A 463 -5.07 -12.87 21.25
N LEU A 464 -5.49 -13.14 22.49
CA LEU A 464 -5.42 -12.17 23.60
C LEU A 464 -3.99 -11.71 23.90
N LEU A 465 -3.00 -12.63 23.87
CA LEU A 465 -1.59 -12.27 24.04
C LEU A 465 -1.11 -11.35 22.91
N ALA A 466 -1.53 -11.59 21.66
CA ALA A 466 -1.23 -10.69 20.55
C ALA A 466 -1.76 -9.28 20.83
N GLN A 467 -3.01 -9.16 21.29
CA GLN A 467 -3.61 -7.85 21.58
C GLN A 467 -2.97 -7.13 22.78
N LYS A 468 -2.43 -7.89 23.75
CA LYS A 468 -1.63 -7.32 24.86
C LYS A 468 -0.28 -6.82 24.36
N LEU A 469 0.39 -7.57 23.48
CA LEU A 469 1.63 -7.14 22.85
C LEU A 469 1.41 -5.87 22.01
N ARG A 470 0.27 -5.75 21.31
CA ARG A 470 -0.10 -4.51 20.63
C ARG A 470 -0.14 -3.33 21.59
N SER A 471 -0.79 -3.48 22.73
CA SER A 471 -0.87 -2.44 23.76
C SER A 471 0.52 -2.01 24.24
N LEU A 472 1.41 -2.98 24.52
CA LEU A 472 2.80 -2.73 24.89
C LEU A 472 3.54 -1.94 23.82
N LEU A 473 3.50 -2.40 22.56
CA LEU A 473 4.19 -1.74 21.44
C LEU A 473 3.69 -0.31 21.23
N MET A 474 2.37 -0.10 21.27
CA MET A 474 1.78 1.23 21.10
C MET A 474 2.20 2.20 22.23
N GLN A 475 2.31 1.73 23.47
CA GLN A 475 2.78 2.54 24.61
C GLN A 475 4.29 2.85 24.51
N HIS A 476 5.10 1.88 24.05
CA HIS A 476 6.53 2.07 23.83
C HIS A 476 6.78 3.08 22.70
N LEU A 477 6.04 2.95 21.59
CA LEU A 477 6.15 3.89 20.46
C LEU A 477 5.75 5.31 20.86
N SER A 478 4.68 5.50 21.64
CA SER A 478 4.32 6.83 22.14
C SER A 478 5.35 7.39 23.12
N HIS A 479 6.07 6.54 23.87
CA HIS A 479 7.24 6.97 24.63
C HIS A 479 8.40 7.43 23.74
N LEU A 480 8.69 6.73 22.62
CA LEU A 480 9.71 7.16 21.67
C LEU A 480 9.38 8.52 21.05
N TRP A 481 8.13 8.77 20.64
CA TRP A 481 7.73 10.09 20.12
C TRP A 481 7.65 11.18 21.19
N GLN A 482 7.44 10.83 22.46
CA GLN A 482 7.60 11.78 23.56
C GLN A 482 9.07 12.21 23.72
N MET A 483 10.03 11.31 23.49
CA MET A 483 11.46 11.63 23.55
C MET A 483 11.96 12.33 22.29
N TYR A 484 11.47 11.90 21.12
CA TYR A 484 11.87 12.38 19.80
C TYR A 484 10.64 12.85 19.01
N THR A 485 10.09 14.00 19.41
CA THR A 485 8.86 14.56 18.82
C THR A 485 8.97 14.74 17.31
N GLY A 486 8.04 14.14 16.55
CA GLY A 486 8.03 14.22 15.09
C GLY A 486 9.05 13.33 14.38
N MET A 487 9.75 12.46 15.10
CA MET A 487 10.66 11.45 14.52
C MET A 487 9.91 10.51 13.57
N LEU A 488 10.55 10.21 12.44
CA LEU A 488 10.14 9.15 11.53
C LEU A 488 11.01 7.91 11.76
N ILE A 489 10.40 6.75 11.99
CA ILE A 489 11.11 5.48 12.08
C ILE A 489 11.45 5.02 10.66
N VAL A 490 12.73 4.77 10.37
CA VAL A 490 13.19 4.40 9.03
C VAL A 490 13.71 2.97 9.00
N THR A 491 13.29 2.23 7.98
CA THR A 491 13.68 0.84 7.67
C THR A 491 13.67 0.64 6.16
N PRO A 492 14.31 -0.41 5.62
CA PRO A 492 13.92 -0.90 4.30
C PRO A 492 12.42 -1.21 4.26
N THR A 493 11.79 -1.15 3.08
CA THR A 493 10.38 -1.56 2.97
C THR A 493 10.23 -3.07 3.15
N THR A 494 11.14 -3.86 2.59
CA THR A 494 11.19 -5.32 2.73
C THR A 494 12.60 -5.78 3.12
N ALA A 495 12.73 -6.90 3.83
CA ALA A 495 14.06 -7.44 4.15
C ALA A 495 14.71 -8.16 2.96
N CYS A 496 13.91 -8.78 2.10
CA CYS A 496 14.37 -9.40 0.87
C CYS A 496 14.38 -8.39 -0.29
N ALA A 497 15.20 -8.70 -1.30
CA ALA A 497 15.36 -7.91 -2.52
C ALA A 497 14.19 -8.00 -3.51
N GLY A 498 13.18 -8.83 -3.24
CA GLY A 498 12.09 -9.17 -4.15
C GLY A 498 11.52 -10.55 -3.84
N ALA A 499 10.56 -11.00 -4.64
CA ALA A 499 9.98 -12.34 -4.56
C ALA A 499 10.15 -13.08 -5.91
N PRO A 500 11.23 -13.88 -6.09
CA PRO A 500 11.47 -14.60 -7.33
C PRO A 500 10.51 -15.79 -7.50
N ILE A 501 10.14 -16.06 -8.75
CA ILE A 501 9.24 -17.16 -9.13
C ILE A 501 10.08 -18.41 -9.37
N ARG A 502 10.11 -19.30 -8.37
CA ARG A 502 10.99 -20.48 -8.40
C ARG A 502 10.34 -21.71 -9.04
N GLY A 503 9.01 -21.79 -9.06
CA GLY A 503 8.26 -22.93 -9.62
C GLY A 503 7.74 -22.74 -11.05
N GLY A 504 8.13 -21.66 -11.74
CA GLY A 504 7.73 -21.37 -13.12
C GLY A 504 6.22 -21.38 -13.35
N GLU A 505 5.78 -21.87 -14.52
CA GLU A 505 4.35 -21.91 -14.91
C GLU A 505 3.47 -22.68 -13.93
N SER A 506 3.98 -23.74 -13.30
CA SER A 506 3.22 -24.51 -12.32
C SER A 506 2.90 -23.67 -11.08
N GLU A 507 3.80 -22.77 -10.67
CA GLU A 507 3.57 -21.87 -9.56
C GLU A 507 2.51 -20.82 -9.90
N LEU A 508 2.57 -20.27 -11.11
CA LEU A 508 1.58 -19.29 -11.59
C LEU A 508 0.19 -19.90 -11.78
N LYS A 509 0.13 -21.18 -12.18
CA LYS A 509 -1.12 -21.90 -12.43
C LYS A 509 -1.83 -22.40 -11.18
N TYR A 510 -1.09 -22.83 -10.15
CA TYR A 510 -1.67 -23.44 -8.95
C TYR A 510 -1.52 -22.59 -7.69
N GLY A 511 -0.64 -21.60 -7.72
CA GLY A 511 -0.21 -20.83 -6.57
C GLY A 511 1.01 -21.40 -5.87
N VAL A 512 1.41 -20.72 -4.79
CA VAL A 512 2.53 -21.08 -3.92
C VAL A 512 2.15 -20.81 -2.47
N SER A 513 2.63 -21.64 -1.56
CA SER A 513 2.67 -21.34 -0.13
C SER A 513 4.12 -21.35 0.31
N ASP A 514 4.69 -20.15 0.53
CA ASP A 514 6.05 -19.94 1.00
C ASP A 514 6.03 -18.97 2.20
N GLY A 515 5.58 -19.49 3.35
CA GLY A 515 5.41 -18.67 4.54
C GLY A 515 6.70 -18.02 5.05
N ASN A 516 7.87 -18.59 4.69
CA ASN A 516 9.15 -18.01 5.04
C ASN A 516 9.41 -16.73 4.24
N LEU A 517 9.19 -16.76 2.92
CA LEU A 517 9.29 -15.57 2.07
C LEU A 517 8.26 -14.50 2.46
N THR A 518 7.03 -14.90 2.80
CA THR A 518 5.98 -13.97 3.27
C THR A 518 6.41 -13.27 4.56
N ILE A 519 6.96 -13.99 5.55
CA ILE A 519 7.46 -13.36 6.78
C ILE A 519 8.68 -12.49 6.49
N GLU A 520 9.59 -12.92 5.61
CA GLU A 520 10.76 -12.13 5.26
C GLU A 520 10.37 -10.80 4.59
N SER A 521 9.48 -10.82 3.60
CA SER A 521 8.99 -9.61 2.94
C SER A 521 8.26 -8.67 3.91
N MET A 522 7.59 -9.24 4.92
CA MET A 522 6.84 -8.49 5.94
C MET A 522 7.68 -7.95 7.10
N THR A 523 8.99 -8.26 7.17
CA THR A 523 9.87 -8.01 8.34
C THR A 523 9.68 -6.62 8.96
N TYR A 524 9.45 -5.59 8.15
CA TYR A 524 9.32 -4.19 8.60
C TYR A 524 7.90 -3.65 8.58
N VAL A 525 7.14 -3.96 7.53
CA VAL A 525 5.84 -3.34 7.25
C VAL A 525 4.76 -3.62 8.31
N TRP A 526 4.87 -4.74 9.04
CA TRP A 526 3.86 -5.21 10.00
C TRP A 526 3.60 -4.22 11.13
N LEU A 527 4.63 -3.50 11.60
CA LEU A 527 4.55 -2.61 12.76
C LEU A 527 3.48 -1.53 12.56
N ALA A 528 3.48 -0.90 11.38
CA ALA A 528 2.52 0.14 11.06
C ALA A 528 1.09 -0.39 10.98
N ASN A 529 0.87 -1.61 10.47
CA ASN A 529 -0.47 -2.20 10.46
C ASN A 529 -0.94 -2.54 11.86
N PHE A 530 -0.09 -3.23 12.61
CA PHE A 530 -0.44 -3.76 13.92
C PHE A 530 -0.70 -2.66 14.95
N CYS A 531 0.05 -1.56 14.87
CA CYS A 531 -0.07 -0.41 15.76
C CYS A 531 -0.91 0.74 15.17
N GLY A 532 -1.44 0.60 13.94
CA GLY A 532 -2.29 1.61 13.30
C GLY A 532 -1.60 2.90 12.86
N LEU A 533 -0.28 2.85 12.66
CA LEU A 533 0.57 3.99 12.27
C LEU A 533 0.47 4.29 10.77
N PRO A 534 0.64 5.55 10.35
CA PRO A 534 0.87 5.88 8.95
C PRO A 534 2.31 5.55 8.53
N SER A 535 2.51 5.19 7.27
CA SER A 535 3.81 4.83 6.72
C SER A 535 3.86 5.06 5.21
N ILE A 536 5.00 5.51 4.69
CA ILE A 536 5.24 5.71 3.25
C ILE A 536 6.40 4.83 2.77
N SER A 537 6.26 4.24 1.59
CA SER A 537 7.35 3.58 0.86
C SER A 537 7.72 4.41 -0.36
N VAL A 538 9.03 4.65 -0.52
CA VAL A 538 9.62 5.40 -1.65
C VAL A 538 10.67 4.52 -2.35
N PRO A 539 10.90 4.68 -3.67
CA PRO A 539 11.97 3.97 -4.37
C PRO A 539 13.36 4.32 -3.82
N ALA A 540 14.24 3.33 -3.66
CA ALA A 540 15.61 3.50 -3.14
C ALA A 540 16.72 3.10 -4.13
N GLY A 541 16.35 2.41 -5.23
CA GLY A 541 17.27 1.94 -6.26
C GLY A 541 16.94 0.52 -6.69
N PHE A 542 17.94 -0.17 -7.25
CA PHE A 542 17.78 -1.52 -7.79
C PHE A 542 18.96 -2.40 -7.40
N VAL A 543 18.72 -3.70 -7.24
CA VAL A 543 19.77 -4.71 -7.07
C VAL A 543 19.82 -5.67 -8.25
N ILE A 544 20.97 -6.32 -8.40
CA ILE A 544 21.17 -7.41 -9.36
C ILE A 544 20.32 -8.61 -8.92
N PRO A 545 19.49 -9.20 -9.81
CA PRO A 545 18.60 -10.31 -9.45
C PRO A 545 19.37 -11.58 -9.05
N GLU A 546 18.67 -12.47 -8.35
CA GLU A 546 19.15 -13.82 -8.03
C GLU A 546 19.50 -14.58 -9.33
N GLY A 547 20.60 -15.32 -9.30
CA GLY A 547 21.05 -16.13 -10.45
C GLY A 547 21.97 -15.42 -11.44
N GLN A 548 22.24 -14.12 -11.27
CA GLN A 548 23.27 -13.38 -12.02
C GLN A 548 24.58 -13.23 -11.22
N ASP A 549 25.68 -12.88 -11.89
CA ASP A 549 26.95 -12.56 -11.22
C ASP A 549 26.77 -11.34 -10.32
N ARG A 550 27.34 -11.37 -9.11
CA ARG A 550 27.17 -10.32 -8.08
C ARG A 550 25.71 -10.09 -7.64
N ALA A 551 24.88 -11.14 -7.71
CA ALA A 551 23.48 -11.09 -7.25
C ALA A 551 23.35 -10.47 -5.85
N GLY A 552 22.37 -9.57 -5.72
CA GLY A 552 22.10 -8.84 -4.49
C GLY A 552 22.96 -7.60 -4.27
N GLU A 553 23.96 -7.30 -5.11
CA GLU A 553 24.64 -6.00 -5.12
C GLU A 553 23.83 -4.93 -5.88
N GLU A 554 24.20 -3.65 -5.75
CA GLU A 554 23.55 -2.55 -6.48
C GLU A 554 23.65 -2.74 -8.00
N ALA A 555 22.49 -2.65 -8.66
CA ALA A 555 22.38 -2.76 -10.11
C ALA A 555 22.69 -1.41 -10.78
N ASN A 556 23.42 -1.47 -11.89
CA ASN A 556 23.63 -0.32 -12.76
C ASN A 556 22.54 -0.24 -13.85
N GLU A 557 22.55 0.83 -14.65
CA GLU A 557 21.58 1.04 -15.74
C GLU A 557 21.50 -0.11 -16.74
N LYS A 558 22.63 -0.81 -16.99
CA LYS A 558 22.75 -1.90 -17.97
C LYS A 558 22.33 -3.26 -17.41
N THR A 559 21.99 -3.34 -16.13
CA THR A 559 21.60 -4.60 -15.50
C THR A 559 20.20 -5.00 -15.98
N GLU A 560 20.14 -6.07 -16.76
CA GLU A 560 18.89 -6.64 -17.25
C GLU A 560 18.15 -7.36 -16.12
N GLY A 561 16.83 -7.14 -16.02
CA GLY A 561 16.02 -7.76 -14.96
C GLY A 561 16.36 -7.27 -13.55
N LYS A 562 16.91 -6.05 -13.40
CA LYS A 562 17.20 -5.47 -12.07
C LYS A 562 15.94 -5.42 -11.19
N VAL A 563 16.11 -5.64 -9.89
CA VAL A 563 14.99 -5.77 -8.94
C VAL A 563 14.87 -4.51 -8.08
N PRO A 564 13.70 -3.85 -8.04
CA PRO A 564 13.56 -2.59 -7.33
C PRO A 564 13.51 -2.76 -5.81
N ILE A 565 14.12 -1.81 -5.09
CA ILE A 565 14.16 -1.75 -3.62
C ILE A 565 13.48 -0.46 -3.13
N GLY A 566 12.79 -0.54 -1.99
CA GLY A 566 12.14 0.60 -1.34
C GLY A 566 12.71 0.95 0.03
N LEU A 567 12.71 2.23 0.36
CA LEU A 567 12.91 2.77 1.70
C LEU A 567 11.54 3.10 2.31
N MET A 568 11.34 2.76 3.59
CA MET A 568 10.11 3.04 4.30
C MET A 568 10.35 3.99 5.46
N ALA A 569 9.49 4.99 5.59
CA ALA A 569 9.35 5.79 6.80
C ALA A 569 7.99 5.52 7.47
N THR A 570 7.98 5.43 8.79
CA THR A 570 6.77 5.26 9.61
C THR A 570 6.68 6.40 10.61
N GLY A 571 5.56 7.09 10.60
CA GLY A 571 5.32 8.25 11.45
C GLY A 571 4.44 7.93 12.65
N GLU A 572 4.28 8.91 13.53
CA GLU A 572 3.28 8.90 14.60
C GLU A 572 1.85 8.88 14.02
N TRP A 573 0.86 8.44 14.79
CA TRP A 573 -0.55 8.56 14.39
C TRP A 573 -0.89 9.98 13.91
N CYS A 574 -1.60 10.07 12.78
CA CYS A 574 -2.02 11.31 12.12
C CYS A 574 -0.87 12.22 11.62
N SER A 575 0.33 11.68 11.40
CA SER A 575 1.48 12.41 10.86
C SER A 575 1.67 12.26 9.35
N GLU A 576 0.61 11.95 8.58
CA GLU A 576 0.72 11.76 7.11
C GLU A 576 1.37 12.94 6.40
N LYS A 577 1.13 14.17 6.88
CA LYS A 577 1.82 15.35 6.34
C LYS A 577 3.34 15.23 6.45
N ALA A 578 3.87 14.84 7.61
CA ALA A 578 5.32 14.71 7.81
C ALA A 578 5.91 13.61 6.92
N LEU A 579 5.15 12.54 6.66
CA LEU A 579 5.53 11.48 5.73
C LEU A 579 5.52 11.93 4.28
N LEU A 580 4.57 12.78 3.88
CA LEU A 580 4.55 13.38 2.54
C LEU A 580 5.71 14.35 2.35
N ASP A 581 6.00 15.20 3.35
CA ASP A 581 7.15 16.12 3.33
C ASP A 581 8.47 15.33 3.25
N PHE A 582 8.62 14.25 4.03
CA PHE A 582 9.75 13.32 3.92
C PHE A 582 9.83 12.66 2.53
N GLY A 583 8.69 12.24 1.99
CA GLY A 583 8.63 11.62 0.68
C GLY A 583 9.14 12.54 -0.42
N VAL A 584 8.82 13.84 -0.38
CA VAL A 584 9.33 14.84 -1.32
C VAL A 584 10.85 14.95 -1.23
N ASP A 585 11.41 15.07 -0.01
CA ASP A 585 12.87 15.09 0.18
C ASP A 585 13.52 13.79 -0.34
N ALA A 586 12.90 12.63 -0.09
CA ALA A 586 13.42 11.33 -0.51
C ALA A 586 13.31 11.08 -2.02
N GLU A 587 12.23 11.53 -2.66
CA GLU A 587 12.10 11.50 -4.12
C GLU A 587 13.20 12.34 -4.76
N ALA A 588 13.46 13.53 -4.23
CA ALA A 588 14.51 14.40 -4.72
C ALA A 588 15.92 13.79 -4.51
N ALA A 589 16.20 13.26 -3.32
CA ALA A 589 17.49 12.66 -2.96
C ALA A 589 17.83 11.37 -3.72
N GLY A 590 16.81 10.66 -4.22
CA GLY A 590 16.94 9.40 -4.95
C GLY A 590 16.56 9.47 -6.43
N ASN A 591 16.29 10.67 -6.98
CA ASN A 591 15.74 10.81 -8.32
C ASN A 591 16.66 10.21 -9.40
N GLU A 592 17.97 10.35 -9.23
CA GLU A 592 18.98 9.82 -10.15
C GLU A 592 19.01 8.29 -10.22
N ARG A 593 18.42 7.61 -9.22
CA ARG A 593 18.31 6.15 -9.20
C ARG A 593 17.05 5.64 -9.87
N ARG A 594 16.11 6.51 -10.25
CA ARG A 594 14.83 6.10 -10.85
C ARG A 594 14.98 5.89 -12.36
N CYS A 595 14.28 4.89 -12.90
CA CYS A 595 14.24 4.66 -14.35
C CYS A 595 12.94 3.95 -14.75
N ARG A 596 12.62 3.98 -16.04
CA ARG A 596 11.46 3.28 -16.62
C ARG A 596 11.75 1.78 -16.79
N PRO A 597 10.77 0.89 -16.58
CA PRO A 597 10.94 -0.54 -16.83
C PRO A 597 11.02 -0.87 -18.34
N PRO A 598 11.51 -2.05 -18.72
CA PRO A 598 11.52 -2.51 -20.11
C PRO A 598 10.14 -2.59 -20.78
N ILE A 599 9.08 -2.74 -19.99
CA ILE A 599 7.70 -2.81 -20.48
C ILE A 599 6.93 -1.48 -20.35
N TRP A 600 7.63 -0.36 -20.18
CA TRP A 600 7.04 0.97 -20.04
C TRP A 600 6.15 1.36 -21.23
N GLU A 601 4.97 1.89 -20.93
CA GLU A 601 4.03 2.44 -21.92
C GLU A 601 4.02 3.98 -21.85
N ASP A 602 4.37 4.63 -22.96
CA ASP A 602 4.32 6.10 -23.06
C ASP A 602 2.90 6.58 -23.39
N MET A 603 2.06 6.63 -22.36
CA MET A 603 0.63 6.92 -22.53
C MET A 603 0.34 8.35 -23.00
N ILE A 604 1.16 9.32 -22.62
CA ILE A 604 1.03 10.71 -23.07
C ILE A 604 1.33 10.80 -24.56
N MET A 605 2.42 10.19 -25.04
CA MET A 605 2.74 10.18 -26.46
C MET A 605 1.70 9.42 -27.28
N GLN A 606 1.23 8.27 -26.80
CA GLN A 606 0.16 7.50 -27.46
C GLN A 606 -1.14 8.32 -27.60
N ALA A 607 -1.54 9.04 -26.55
CA ALA A 607 -2.74 9.90 -26.60
C ALA A 607 -2.58 11.08 -27.58
N LYS A 608 -1.40 11.72 -27.63
CA LYS A 608 -1.09 12.78 -28.61
C LYS A 608 -1.16 12.26 -30.04
N ASN A 609 -0.58 11.08 -30.29
CA ASN A 609 -0.61 10.45 -31.62
C ASN A 609 -2.05 10.15 -32.07
N LEU A 610 -2.91 9.65 -31.18
CA LEU A 610 -4.32 9.44 -31.46
C LEU A 610 -5.07 10.75 -31.76
N SER A 611 -4.80 11.82 -30.99
CA SER A 611 -5.40 13.13 -31.22
C SER A 611 -5.04 13.67 -32.61
N GLN A 612 -3.76 13.62 -32.98
CA GLN A 612 -3.27 14.07 -34.29
C GLN A 612 -3.84 13.24 -35.46
N ALA A 613 -3.98 11.93 -35.30
CA ALA A 613 -4.57 11.07 -36.32
C ALA A 613 -6.05 11.44 -36.59
N ARG A 614 -6.80 11.76 -35.52
CA ARG A 614 -8.20 12.20 -35.62
C ARG A 614 -8.34 13.55 -36.32
N GLU A 615 -7.43 14.49 -36.06
CA GLU A 615 -7.42 15.80 -36.74
C GLU A 615 -7.15 15.65 -38.23
N LYS A 616 -6.19 14.80 -38.63
CA LYS A 616 -5.90 14.52 -40.05
C LYS A 616 -7.07 13.84 -40.77
N GLY A 617 -7.69 12.83 -40.17
CA GLY A 617 -8.85 12.15 -40.76
C GLY A 617 -10.05 13.08 -40.97
N CYS A 618 -10.24 14.07 -40.10
CA CYS A 618 -11.31 15.07 -40.24
C CYS A 618 -11.01 16.15 -41.32
N HIS A 619 -9.73 16.28 -41.72
CA HIS A 619 -9.32 17.16 -42.82
C HIS A 619 -9.37 16.49 -44.19
N ASP A 620 -9.24 15.16 -44.27
CA ASP A 620 -9.34 14.41 -45.52
C ASP A 620 -10.80 14.08 -45.92
N GLU A 621 -11.77 14.22 -44.99
CA GLU A 621 -13.21 14.06 -45.24
C GLU A 621 -13.96 15.38 -45.53
N LYS A 622 -13.26 16.52 -45.53
CA LYS A 622 -13.79 17.85 -45.89
C LYS A 622 -13.26 18.31 -47.24
#